data_AF-A0A2S2BVU2-F1
#
_entry.id   AF-A0A2S2BVU2-F1
#
_cell.length_a   1.000
_cell.length_b   1.000
_cell.length_c   1.000
_cell.angle_alpha   90.00
_cell.angle_beta   90.00
_cell.angle_gamma   90.00
#
_symmetry.space_group_name_H-M   'P 1'
#
loop_
_entity.id
_entity.type
_entity.pdbx_description
1 polymer ?
#
loop_
_entity_poly.entity_id
_entity_poly.type
_entity_poly.pdbx_seq_one_letter_code
_entity_poly.pdbx_strand_id
1 'polypeptide(L)'
;MESGDQQGVRGVEGLSALWVHYDSVQNMSEAAVAAAERGDEETAARRRELAERAQLRSPAPSHLDALAISIHLENELHNARFDVVRRALADGASWSEIGRVLGMSKQSAHAWYRRRHRKPAVPNPTATSR
;
A
#
# COMPACT_ATOMS: atom_id res chain seq x y z
N MET A 1 -1.12 -27.70 -13.06
CA MET A 1 -1.11 -27.13 -11.69
C MET A 1 -0.62 -25.69 -11.80
N GLU A 2 -1.51 -24.76 -12.17
CA GLU A 2 -1.23 -23.32 -12.22
C GLU A 2 -2.52 -22.58 -11.78
N SER A 3 -2.75 -22.49 -10.46
CA SER A 3 -3.89 -21.74 -9.89
C SER A 3 -3.54 -20.93 -8.63
N GLY A 4 -2.25 -20.79 -8.29
CA GLY A 4 -1.80 -20.09 -7.07
C GLY A 4 -1.61 -18.58 -7.24
N ASP A 5 -1.14 -18.11 -8.40
CA ASP A 5 -0.71 -16.71 -8.57
C ASP A 5 -1.87 -15.72 -8.77
N GLN A 6 -3.01 -16.16 -9.31
CA GLN A 6 -4.12 -15.25 -9.60
C GLN A 6 -4.92 -14.83 -8.35
N GLN A 7 -4.82 -15.59 -7.24
CA GLN A 7 -5.48 -15.23 -5.98
C GLN A 7 -4.70 -14.18 -5.19
N GLY A 8 -3.37 -14.17 -5.28
CA GLY A 8 -2.51 -13.17 -4.63
C GLY A 8 -2.69 -11.78 -5.24
N VAL A 9 -2.68 -11.68 -6.57
CA VAL A 9 -2.82 -10.39 -7.28
C VAL A 9 -4.20 -9.75 -7.04
N ARG A 10 -5.29 -10.53 -7.12
CA ARG A 10 -6.64 -10.04 -6.82
C ARG A 10 -6.82 -9.63 -5.34
N GLY A 11 -6.07 -10.26 -4.43
CA GLY A 11 -6.05 -9.88 -3.02
C GLY A 11 -5.38 -8.53 -2.80
N VAL A 12 -4.21 -8.31 -3.40
CA VAL A 12 -3.45 -7.04 -3.30
C VAL A 12 -4.18 -5.87 -3.96
N GLU A 13 -4.80 -6.07 -5.13
CA GLU A 13 -5.61 -5.03 -5.79
C GLU A 13 -6.80 -4.61 -4.93
N GLY A 14 -7.50 -5.57 -4.31
CA GLY A 14 -8.59 -5.29 -3.39
C GLY A 14 -8.14 -4.52 -2.15
N LEU A 15 -7.01 -4.93 -1.55
CA LEU A 15 -6.46 -4.27 -0.36
C LEU A 15 -5.92 -2.86 -0.65
N SER A 16 -5.31 -2.67 -1.83
CA SER A 16 -4.87 -1.34 -2.28
C SER A 16 -6.05 -0.41 -2.49
N ALA A 17 -7.14 -0.89 -3.08
CA ALA A 17 -8.37 -0.11 -3.24
C ALA A 17 -8.99 0.27 -1.89
N LEU A 18 -9.00 -0.65 -0.90
CA LEU A 18 -9.46 -0.35 0.46
C LEU A 18 -8.59 0.70 1.14
N TRP A 19 -7.26 0.64 0.98
CA TRP A 19 -6.36 1.66 1.51
C TRP A 19 -6.57 3.03 0.86
N VAL A 20 -6.71 3.08 -0.47
CA VAL A 20 -6.97 4.33 -1.20
C VAL A 20 -8.31 4.95 -0.78
N HIS A 21 -9.34 4.12 -0.59
CA HIS A 21 -10.64 4.59 -0.14
C HIS A 21 -10.58 5.16 1.28
N TYR A 22 -9.90 4.46 2.20
CA TYR A 22 -9.61 4.95 3.54
C TYR A 22 -8.91 6.31 3.51
N ASP A 23 -7.79 6.42 2.79
CA ASP A 23 -6.99 7.64 2.70
C ASP A 23 -7.79 8.82 2.12
N SER A 24 -8.61 8.56 1.10
CA SER A 24 -9.50 9.57 0.51
C SER A 24 -10.50 10.13 1.53
N VAL A 25 -11.13 9.27 2.34
CA VAL A 25 -12.09 9.69 3.38
C VAL A 25 -11.40 10.53 4.47
N GLN A 26 -10.19 10.13 4.89
CA GLN A 26 -9.42 10.90 5.87
C GLN A 26 -9.02 12.27 5.31
N ASN A 27 -8.49 12.32 4.09
CA ASN A 27 -8.10 13.57 3.42
C ASN A 27 -9.28 14.56 3.30
N MET A 28 -10.49 14.07 3.00
CA MET A 28 -11.69 14.92 2.94
C MET A 28 -12.08 15.46 4.31
N SER A 29 -12.00 14.63 5.34
CA SER A 29 -12.30 15.00 6.73
C SER A 29 -11.32 16.04 7.26
N GLU A 30 -10.02 15.82 7.05
CA GLU A 30 -8.96 16.75 7.45
C GLU A 30 -9.07 18.09 6.71
N ALA A 31 -9.36 18.06 5.41
CA ALA A 31 -9.58 19.28 4.64
C ALA A 31 -10.79 20.07 5.14
N ALA A 32 -11.83 19.39 5.65
CA ALA A 32 -12.97 20.05 6.25
C ALA A 32 -12.62 20.77 7.56
N VAL A 33 -11.85 20.10 8.43
CA VAL A 33 -11.35 20.68 9.69
C VAL A 33 -10.50 21.91 9.40
N ALA A 34 -9.54 21.80 8.49
CA ALA A 34 -8.67 22.90 8.13
C ALA A 34 -9.44 24.11 7.54
N ALA A 35 -10.53 23.87 6.80
CA ALA A 35 -11.39 24.94 6.29
C ALA A 35 -12.15 25.66 7.42
N ALA A 36 -12.71 24.90 8.36
CA ALA A 36 -13.39 25.46 9.53
C ALA A 36 -12.44 26.29 10.40
N GLU A 37 -11.21 25.84 10.62
CA GLU A 37 -10.18 26.58 11.36
C GLU A 37 -9.82 27.93 10.70
N ARG A 38 -9.99 28.05 9.38
CA ARG A 38 -9.82 29.31 8.65
C ARG A 38 -11.09 30.18 8.61
N GLY A 39 -12.19 29.74 9.19
CA GLY A 39 -13.50 30.40 9.14
C GLY A 39 -14.25 30.22 7.82
N ASP A 40 -13.81 29.31 6.94
CA ASP A 40 -14.47 28.98 5.68
C ASP A 40 -15.47 27.82 5.89
N GLU A 41 -16.62 28.16 6.48
CA GLU A 41 -17.67 27.20 6.83
C GLU A 41 -18.32 26.54 5.61
N GLU A 42 -18.42 27.24 4.48
CA GLU A 42 -18.98 26.70 3.25
C GLU A 42 -18.10 25.56 2.71
N THR A 43 -16.80 25.79 2.60
CA THR A 43 -15.86 24.74 2.18
C THR A 43 -15.85 23.60 3.20
N ALA A 44 -15.87 23.90 4.49
CA ALA A 44 -15.89 22.88 5.54
C ALA A 44 -17.13 21.96 5.45
N ALA A 45 -18.32 22.54 5.26
CA ALA A 45 -19.57 21.79 5.10
C ALA A 45 -19.54 20.90 3.84
N ARG A 46 -19.09 21.45 2.71
CA ARG A 46 -18.99 20.71 1.45
C ARG A 46 -18.05 19.51 1.55
N ARG A 47 -16.92 19.66 2.25
CA ARG A 47 -15.94 18.59 2.46
C ARG A 47 -16.48 17.49 3.38
N ARG A 48 -17.17 17.85 4.47
CA ARG A 48 -17.87 16.89 5.34
C ARG A 48 -18.89 16.07 4.57
N GLU A 49 -19.74 16.72 3.79
CA GLU A 49 -20.74 16.04 2.98
C GLU A 49 -20.12 15.03 1.99
N LEU A 50 -19.00 15.40 1.35
CA LEU A 50 -18.29 14.49 0.46
C LEU A 50 -17.73 13.26 1.19
N ALA A 51 -17.16 13.44 2.39
CA ALA A 51 -16.66 12.35 3.21
C ALA A 51 -17.81 11.41 3.65
N GLU A 52 -18.93 11.97 4.12
CA GLU A 52 -20.13 11.21 4.51
C GLU A 52 -20.69 10.40 3.34
N ARG A 53 -20.83 11.02 2.16
CA ARG A 53 -21.30 10.33 0.94
C ARG A 53 -20.35 9.20 0.51
N ALA A 54 -19.04 9.39 0.67
CA ALA A 54 -18.07 8.34 0.40
C ALA A 54 -18.26 7.14 1.36
N GLN A 55 -18.43 7.41 2.65
CA GLN A 55 -18.66 6.40 3.69
C GLN A 55 -19.98 5.63 3.48
N LEU A 56 -21.03 6.32 3.04
CA LEU A 56 -22.34 5.70 2.76
C LEU A 56 -22.30 4.77 1.53
N ARG A 57 -21.57 5.14 0.48
CA ARG A 57 -21.44 4.30 -0.73
C ARG A 57 -20.63 3.04 -0.46
N SER A 58 -19.58 3.17 0.33
CA SER A 58 -18.73 2.06 0.74
C SER A 58 -18.11 2.44 2.09
N PRO A 59 -18.38 1.70 3.16
CA PRO A 59 -17.75 1.97 4.44
C PRO A 59 -16.23 1.84 4.32
N ALA A 60 -15.49 2.90 4.64
CA ALA A 60 -14.05 2.82 4.74
C ALA A 60 -13.65 1.86 5.88
N PRO A 61 -12.51 1.16 5.74
CA PRO A 61 -11.91 0.39 6.83
C PRO A 61 -11.75 1.22 8.11
N SER A 62 -11.81 0.57 9.26
CA SER A 62 -11.43 1.23 10.51
C SER A 62 -9.94 1.61 10.50
N HIS A 63 -9.51 2.52 11.40
CA HIS A 63 -8.09 2.89 11.53
C HIS A 63 -7.18 1.66 11.76
N LEU A 64 -7.64 0.69 12.55
CA LEU A 64 -6.89 -0.54 12.83
C LEU A 64 -6.82 -1.45 11.60
N ASP A 65 -7.91 -1.57 10.85
CA ASP A 65 -7.92 -2.34 9.61
C ASP A 65 -7.02 -1.70 8.55
N ALA A 66 -7.08 -0.37 8.41
CA ALA A 66 -6.23 0.38 7.49
C ALA A 66 -4.73 0.19 7.81
N LEU A 67 -4.37 0.16 9.09
CA LEU A 67 -3.01 -0.15 9.54
C LEU A 67 -2.60 -1.60 9.21
N ALA A 68 -3.48 -2.57 9.43
CA ALA A 68 -3.20 -3.95 9.08
C ALA A 68 -3.04 -4.15 7.57
N ILE A 69 -3.87 -3.46 6.78
CA ILE A 69 -3.80 -3.42 5.31
C ILE A 69 -2.46 -2.82 4.86
N SER A 70 -2.04 -1.70 5.43
CA SER A 70 -0.79 -1.04 5.02
C SER A 70 0.44 -1.90 5.31
N ILE A 71 0.50 -2.56 6.47
CA ILE A 71 1.58 -3.49 6.83
C ILE A 71 1.63 -4.67 5.86
N HIS A 72 0.48 -5.23 5.51
CA HIS A 72 0.40 -6.34 4.55
C HIS A 72 0.91 -5.91 3.17
N LEU A 73 0.42 -4.78 2.64
CA LEU A 73 0.84 -4.25 1.34
C LEU A 73 2.33 -3.91 1.30
N GLU A 74 2.88 -3.33 2.37
CA GLU A 74 4.32 -3.05 2.49
C GLU A 74 5.15 -4.34 2.39
N ASN A 75 4.74 -5.38 3.12
CA ASN A 75 5.44 -6.67 3.12
C ASN A 75 5.38 -7.35 1.75
N GLU A 76 4.22 -7.32 1.08
CA GLU A 76 4.07 -7.87 -0.27
C GLU A 76 4.92 -7.11 -1.28
N LEU A 77 4.89 -5.78 -1.28
CA LEU A 77 5.73 -4.98 -2.17
C LEU A 77 7.22 -5.20 -1.91
N HIS A 78 7.61 -5.33 -0.64
CA HIS A 78 8.98 -5.63 -0.25
C HIS A 78 9.42 -7.02 -0.75
N ASN A 79 8.58 -8.04 -0.62
CA ASN A 79 8.85 -9.38 -1.11
C ASN A 79 8.88 -9.43 -2.64
N ALA A 80 7.95 -8.75 -3.32
CA ALA A 80 7.94 -8.63 -4.78
C ALA A 80 9.21 -7.96 -5.31
N ARG A 81 9.75 -6.96 -4.60
CA ARG A 81 11.01 -6.29 -4.96
C ARG A 81 12.18 -7.26 -4.99
N PHE A 82 12.27 -8.20 -4.05
CA PHE A 82 13.29 -9.26 -4.06
C PHE A 82 13.18 -10.11 -5.33
N ASP A 83 11.96 -10.51 -5.71
CA ASP A 83 11.74 -11.34 -6.89
C ASP A 83 12.03 -10.59 -8.20
N VAL A 84 11.72 -9.29 -8.26
CA VAL A 84 12.10 -8.43 -9.38
C VAL A 84 13.62 -8.32 -9.51
N VAL A 85 14.35 -8.12 -8.41
CA VAL A 85 15.83 -8.10 -8.44
C VAL A 85 16.39 -9.43 -8.93
N ARG A 86 15.84 -10.55 -8.46
CA ARG A 86 16.24 -11.89 -8.93
C ARG A 86 16.04 -12.06 -10.44
N ARG A 87 14.89 -11.62 -10.97
CA ARG A 87 14.59 -11.68 -12.42
C ARG A 87 15.51 -10.77 -13.22
N ALA A 88 15.73 -9.54 -12.76
CA ALA A 88 16.65 -8.61 -13.43
C ALA A 88 18.08 -9.17 -13.55
N LEU A 89 18.59 -9.83 -12.50
CA LEU A 89 19.89 -10.52 -12.55
C LEU A 89 19.89 -11.67 -13.58
N ALA A 90 18.80 -12.43 -13.66
CA ALA A 90 18.65 -13.51 -14.64
C ALA A 90 18.62 -12.97 -16.08
N ASP A 91 18.07 -11.76 -16.27
CA ASP A 91 18.03 -11.05 -17.55
C ASP A 91 19.35 -10.32 -17.86
N GLY A 92 20.38 -10.47 -17.02
CA GLY A 92 21.73 -9.95 -17.25
C GLY A 92 22.02 -8.57 -16.65
N ALA A 93 21.11 -8.00 -15.85
CA ALA A 93 21.35 -6.73 -15.18
C ALA A 93 22.53 -6.85 -14.19
N SER A 94 23.37 -5.83 -14.16
CA SER A 94 24.48 -5.73 -13.21
C SER A 94 24.03 -5.19 -11.86
N TRP A 95 24.78 -5.54 -10.81
CA TRP A 95 24.57 -4.96 -9.46
C TRP A 95 24.68 -3.44 -9.42
N SER A 96 25.44 -2.84 -10.34
CA SER A 96 25.54 -1.38 -10.45
C SER A 96 24.24 -0.76 -10.96
N GLU A 97 23.60 -1.37 -11.95
CA GLU A 97 22.29 -0.93 -12.47
C GLU A 97 21.19 -1.12 -11.44
N ILE A 98 21.17 -2.27 -10.77
CA ILE A 98 20.22 -2.56 -9.69
C ILE A 98 20.38 -1.57 -8.54
N GLY A 99 21.62 -1.29 -8.11
CA GLY A 99 21.87 -0.31 -7.06
C GLY A 99 21.35 1.08 -7.43
N ARG A 100 21.57 1.52 -8.68
CA ARG A 100 21.05 2.81 -9.18
C ARG A 100 19.53 2.88 -9.08
N VAL A 101 18.81 1.85 -9.53
CA VAL A 101 17.33 1.81 -9.46
C VAL A 101 16.84 1.82 -8.01
N LEU A 102 17.53 1.10 -7.12
CA LEU A 102 17.21 1.03 -5.70
C LEU A 102 17.65 2.28 -4.91
N GLY A 103 18.31 3.26 -5.54
CA GLY A 103 18.83 4.45 -4.87
C GLY A 103 19.97 4.15 -3.87
N MET A 104 20.76 3.10 -4.11
CA MET A 104 21.84 2.67 -3.21
C MET A 104 23.11 2.26 -3.96
N SER A 105 24.23 2.13 -3.24
CA SER A 105 25.48 1.66 -3.84
C SER A 105 25.38 0.20 -4.35
N LYS A 106 26.25 -0.19 -5.27
CA LYS A 106 26.38 -1.59 -5.75
C LYS A 106 26.55 -2.57 -4.58
N GLN A 107 27.42 -2.24 -3.63
CA GLN A 107 27.73 -3.05 -2.47
C GLN A 107 26.52 -3.16 -1.54
N SER A 108 25.79 -2.05 -1.34
CA SER A 108 24.56 -2.00 -0.55
C SER A 108 23.46 -2.85 -1.19
N ALA A 109 23.28 -2.79 -2.52
CA ALA A 109 22.29 -3.59 -3.24
C ALA A 109 22.57 -5.08 -3.13
N HIS A 110 23.84 -5.47 -3.33
CA HIS A 110 24.27 -6.85 -3.17
C HIS A 110 24.08 -7.35 -1.73
N ALA A 111 24.44 -6.55 -0.73
CA ALA A 111 24.26 -6.88 0.69
C ALA A 111 22.77 -7.01 1.07
N TRP A 112 21.94 -6.07 0.62
CA TRP A 112 20.49 -6.10 0.82
C TRP A 112 19.87 -7.37 0.25
N TYR A 113 20.23 -7.73 -0.99
CA TYR A 113 19.70 -8.93 -1.65
C TYR A 113 20.17 -10.22 -0.95
N ARG A 114 21.47 -10.31 -0.60
CA ARG A 114 22.05 -11.50 0.05
C ARG A 114 21.45 -11.80 1.41
N ARG A 115 21.06 -10.78 2.17
CA ARG A 115 20.49 -10.99 3.50
C ARG A 115 19.10 -11.61 3.48
N ARG A 116 18.48 -11.78 2.29
CA ARG A 116 17.17 -12.45 2.09
C ARG A 116 16.16 -12.05 3.16
N HIS A 117 16.09 -10.77 3.49
CA HIS A 117 15.15 -10.25 4.47
C HIS A 117 13.73 -10.26 3.90
N ARG A 118 13.21 -11.41 3.47
CA ARG A 118 11.78 -11.53 3.15
C ARG A 118 11.02 -11.18 4.42
N LYS A 119 10.05 -10.31 4.27
CA LYS A 119 9.14 -9.99 5.37
C LYS A 119 8.22 -11.19 5.58
N PRO A 120 7.82 -11.48 6.82
CA PRO A 120 6.87 -12.55 7.09
C PRO A 120 5.61 -12.33 6.26
N ALA A 121 5.03 -13.42 5.74
CA ALA A 121 3.71 -13.37 5.14
C ALA A 121 2.72 -13.00 6.24
N VAL A 122 2.26 -11.75 6.22
CA VAL A 122 1.18 -11.30 7.13
C VAL A 122 -0.12 -11.76 6.50
N PRO A 123 -1.01 -12.47 7.23
CA PRO A 123 -2.30 -12.88 6.70
C PRO A 123 -3.06 -11.70 6.11
N ASN A 124 -3.80 -11.93 5.03
CA ASN A 124 -4.70 -10.91 4.50
C ASN A 124 -5.67 -10.48 5.62
N PRO A 125 -5.63 -9.22 6.09
CA PRO A 125 -6.43 -8.78 7.22
C PRO A 125 -7.94 -8.84 6.93
N THR A 126 -8.35 -8.85 5.66
CA THR A 126 -9.76 -8.96 5.28
C THR A 126 -10.23 -10.40 5.05
N ALA A 127 -9.35 -11.40 5.19
CA ALA A 127 -9.71 -12.81 4.99
C ALA A 127 -10.40 -13.44 6.21
N THR A 128 -10.22 -12.86 7.41
CA THR A 128 -10.73 -13.41 8.68
C THR A 128 -12.15 -12.95 9.03
N SER A 129 -12.69 -11.96 8.31
CA SER A 129 -13.98 -11.31 8.62
C SER A 129 -15.15 -11.79 7.73
N ARG A 130 -15.11 -13.01 7.20
CA ARG A 130 -16.26 -13.61 6.47
C ARG A 130 -17.05 -14.57 7.34
#